data_AF-A0A2A2QN16-F1
#
_entry.id   AF-A0A2A2QN16-F1
#
_cell.length_a   1.000
_cell.length_b   1.000
_cell.length_c   1.000
_cell.angle_alpha   90.00
_cell.angle_beta   90.00
_cell.angle_gamma   90.00
#
_symmetry.space_group_name_H-M   'P 1'
#
loop_
_entity.id
_entity.type
_entity.pdbx_description
1 polymer ?
#
loop_
_entity_poly.entity_id
_entity_poly.type
_entity_poly.pdbx_seq_one_letter_code
_entity_poly.pdbx_strand_id
1 'polypeptide(L)'
;MAALPECLKGWHGDGVIARVESDRTAWELRATGFPVIDVSAALPRLVFPRVATDAEVAAKLAACRLAGLTVPDDVTVIGVHNDELLCELCDPRLSRVIPNGQRAGYEAAALLRRAMTGKPLRVVLHEIAPLGVAATAVDGRGGGG
;
A
#
# COMPACT_ATOMS: atom_id res chain seq x y z
N MET A 1 -18.53 -8.84 9.86
CA MET A 1 -19.46 -7.69 9.72
C MET A 1 -18.67 -6.41 9.96
N ALA A 2 -18.31 -5.66 8.93
CA ALA A 2 -17.82 -4.30 9.09
C ALA A 2 -18.82 -3.37 8.38
N ALA A 3 -19.50 -2.54 9.15
CA ALA A 3 -20.29 -1.42 8.65
C ALA A 3 -19.39 -0.19 8.54
N LEU A 4 -19.70 0.75 7.65
CA LEU A 4 -19.16 2.11 7.67
C LEU A 4 -19.02 2.62 9.11
N PRO A 5 -17.83 3.10 9.53
CA PRO A 5 -17.63 3.56 10.90
C PRO A 5 -18.57 4.73 11.21
N GLU A 6 -19.10 4.75 12.43
CA GLU A 6 -20.11 5.74 12.87
C GLU A 6 -19.65 7.19 12.68
N CYS A 7 -18.34 7.46 12.66
CA CYS A 7 -17.77 8.78 12.41
C CYS A 7 -18.05 9.36 11.01
N LEU A 8 -18.47 8.54 10.05
CA LEU A 8 -18.92 9.00 8.74
C LEU A 8 -20.39 9.46 8.75
N LYS A 9 -21.19 9.10 9.76
CA LYS A 9 -22.56 9.58 9.90
C LYS A 9 -22.53 11.04 10.41
N GLY A 10 -22.84 12.00 9.55
CA GLY A 10 -22.82 13.44 9.87
C GLY A 10 -21.50 14.15 9.52
N TRP A 11 -20.61 13.49 8.80
CA TRP A 11 -19.39 14.10 8.29
C TRP A 11 -19.66 15.11 7.17
N HIS A 12 -19.04 16.28 7.25
CA HIS A 12 -19.17 17.41 6.31
C HIS A 12 -17.92 17.53 5.42
N GLY A 13 -17.47 16.43 4.83
CA GLY A 13 -16.38 16.45 3.86
C GLY A 13 -16.89 16.21 2.46
N ASP A 14 -16.23 16.80 1.45
CA ASP A 14 -16.68 16.70 0.05
C ASP A 14 -16.00 15.56 -0.72
N GLY A 15 -15.31 14.62 -0.04
CA GLY A 15 -14.58 13.56 -0.72
C GLY A 15 -13.77 12.62 0.17
N VAL A 16 -13.76 11.32 -0.17
CA VAL A 16 -13.20 10.24 0.65
C VAL A 16 -11.91 9.66 0.06
N ILE A 17 -10.88 9.49 0.89
CA ILE A 17 -9.76 8.58 0.60
C ILE A 17 -9.94 7.35 1.49
N ALA A 18 -10.00 6.16 0.91
CA ALA A 18 -10.29 4.94 1.66
C ALA A 18 -9.45 3.75 1.19
N ARG A 19 -9.21 2.81 2.11
CA ARG A 19 -8.80 1.46 1.76
C ARG A 19 -10.07 0.64 1.49
N VAL A 20 -10.33 0.32 0.22
CA VAL A 20 -11.56 -0.38 -0.17
C VAL A 20 -11.29 -1.88 -0.29
N GLU A 21 -11.47 -2.58 0.83
CA GLU A 21 -11.07 -3.99 0.97
C GLU A 21 -12.18 -4.99 0.66
N SER A 22 -13.42 -4.53 0.43
CA SER A 22 -14.56 -5.40 0.17
C SER A 22 -15.59 -4.76 -0.75
N ASP A 23 -16.37 -5.60 -1.45
CA ASP A 23 -17.50 -5.14 -2.26
C ASP A 23 -18.55 -4.38 -1.43
N ARG A 24 -18.72 -4.77 -0.16
CA ARG A 24 -19.62 -4.10 0.78
C ARG A 24 -19.16 -2.67 1.06
N THR A 25 -17.90 -2.48 1.44
CA THR A 25 -17.31 -1.14 1.65
C THR A 25 -17.43 -0.30 0.37
N ALA A 26 -17.21 -0.91 -0.79
CA ALA A 26 -17.34 -0.23 -2.06
C ALA A 26 -18.79 0.22 -2.33
N TRP A 27 -19.77 -0.63 -2.05
CA TRP A 27 -21.19 -0.29 -2.18
C TRP A 27 -21.59 0.84 -1.21
N GLU A 28 -21.19 0.71 0.05
CA GLU A 28 -21.47 1.68 1.11
C GLU A 28 -20.88 3.06 0.78
N LEU A 29 -19.63 3.12 0.32
CA LEU A 29 -18.99 4.37 -0.12
C LEU A 29 -19.65 4.97 -1.36
N ARG A 30 -20.05 4.14 -2.33
CA ARG A 30 -20.73 4.61 -3.54
C ARG A 30 -22.10 5.23 -3.22
N ALA A 31 -22.81 4.69 -2.23
CA ALA A 31 -24.10 5.21 -1.80
C ALA A 31 -24.02 6.62 -1.16
N THR A 32 -22.83 7.06 -0.73
CA THR A 32 -22.63 8.40 -0.16
C THR A 32 -22.71 9.52 -1.20
N GLY A 33 -22.46 9.21 -2.49
CA GLY A 33 -22.39 10.19 -3.57
C GLY A 33 -21.14 11.07 -3.60
N PHE A 34 -20.26 10.97 -2.59
CA PHE A 34 -18.98 11.69 -2.58
C PHE A 34 -17.99 11.10 -3.59
N PRO A 35 -17.07 11.91 -4.13
CA PRO A 35 -15.92 11.39 -4.86
C PRO A 35 -15.05 10.54 -3.92
N VAL A 36 -14.63 9.37 -4.38
CA VAL A 36 -13.85 8.40 -3.60
C VAL A 36 -12.57 8.07 -4.37
N ILE A 37 -11.44 8.05 -3.67
CA ILE A 37 -10.17 7.50 -4.17
C ILE A 37 -9.79 6.29 -3.32
N ASP A 38 -9.58 5.15 -3.98
CA ASP A 38 -9.09 3.93 -3.35
C ASP A 38 -7.56 3.98 -3.24
N VAL A 39 -7.01 3.73 -2.07
CA VAL A 39 -5.55 3.63 -1.85
C VAL A 39 -5.11 2.20 -1.50
N SER A 40 -6.01 1.23 -1.65
CA SER A 40 -5.72 -0.19 -1.49
C SER A 40 -5.50 -0.89 -2.84
N ALA A 41 -4.93 -2.09 -2.80
CA ALA A 41 -4.86 -3.01 -3.94
C ALA A 41 -5.70 -4.27 -3.70
N ALA A 42 -6.73 -4.18 -2.85
CA ALA A 42 -7.40 -5.36 -2.29
C ALA A 42 -8.43 -6.00 -3.24
N LEU A 43 -9.17 -5.20 -4.01
CA LEU A 43 -10.18 -5.71 -4.95
C LEU A 43 -9.59 -5.86 -6.37
N PRO A 44 -9.88 -6.98 -7.07
CA PRO A 44 -9.39 -7.21 -8.44
C PRO A 44 -10.06 -6.29 -9.47
N ARG A 45 -11.28 -5.83 -9.18
CA ARG A 45 -12.02 -4.87 -10.01
C ARG A 45 -11.76 -3.43 -9.54
N LEU A 46 -11.63 -2.51 -10.49
CA LEU A 46 -11.57 -1.08 -10.20
C LEU A 46 -12.99 -0.52 -10.03
N VAL A 47 -13.35 -0.18 -8.79
CA VAL A 47 -14.66 0.43 -8.45
C VAL A 47 -14.57 1.95 -8.41
N PHE A 48 -13.44 2.45 -7.93
CA PHE A 48 -13.09 3.85 -7.80
C PHE A 48 -11.73 4.07 -8.49
N PRO A 49 -11.37 5.31 -8.85
CA PRO A 49 -9.98 5.63 -9.18
C PRO A 49 -9.08 5.16 -8.03
N ARG A 50 -7.97 4.52 -8.39
CA ARG A 50 -7.08 3.89 -7.42
C ARG A 50 -5.69 4.47 -7.52
N VAL A 51 -5.06 4.74 -6.39
CA VAL A 51 -3.63 5.04 -6.29
C VAL A 51 -2.97 3.96 -5.44
N ALA A 52 -2.08 3.18 -6.02
CA ALA A 52 -1.42 2.08 -5.30
C ALA A 52 0.07 2.05 -5.62
N THR A 53 0.85 1.43 -4.73
CA THR A 53 2.23 1.09 -5.06
C THR A 53 2.22 0.00 -6.15
N ASP A 54 3.08 0.15 -7.14
CA ASP A 54 3.26 -0.82 -8.21
C ASP A 54 3.76 -2.16 -7.63
N ALA A 55 2.86 -3.15 -7.63
CA ALA A 55 3.14 -4.47 -7.07
C ALA A 55 4.09 -5.29 -7.95
N GLU A 56 4.09 -5.06 -9.27
CA GLU A 56 4.95 -5.77 -10.21
C GLU A 56 6.40 -5.27 -10.08
N VAL A 57 6.60 -3.96 -10.02
CA VAL A 57 7.93 -3.37 -9.78
C VAL A 57 8.42 -3.75 -8.39
N ALA A 58 7.57 -3.73 -7.37
CA ALA A 58 7.92 -4.23 -6.05
C ALA A 58 8.37 -5.70 -6.09
N ALA A 59 7.61 -6.57 -6.76
CA ALA A 59 7.95 -7.99 -6.90
C ALA A 59 9.26 -8.19 -7.69
N LYS A 60 9.48 -7.44 -8.78
CA LYS A 60 10.73 -7.49 -9.56
C LYS A 60 11.93 -7.05 -8.75
N LEU A 61 11.82 -5.96 -8.00
CA LEU A 61 12.88 -5.48 -7.11
C LEU A 61 13.22 -6.53 -6.05
N ALA A 62 12.20 -7.19 -5.49
CA ALA A 62 12.38 -8.27 -4.54
C ALA A 62 13.03 -9.50 -5.18
N ALA A 63 12.60 -9.90 -6.37
CA ALA A 63 13.17 -11.03 -7.12
C ALA A 63 14.63 -10.79 -7.53
N CYS A 64 14.98 -9.57 -7.97
CA CYS A 64 16.36 -9.20 -8.29
C CYS A 64 17.27 -9.27 -7.05
N ARG A 65 16.75 -8.90 -5.87
CA ARG A 65 17.46 -9.05 -4.59
C ARG A 65 17.68 -10.52 -4.24
N LEU A 66 16.68 -11.37 -4.46
CA LEU A 66 16.76 -12.82 -4.20
C LEU A 66 17.75 -13.53 -5.15
N ALA A 67 17.91 -13.05 -6.38
CA ALA A 67 18.78 -13.66 -7.39
C ALA A 67 20.30 -13.42 -7.16
N GLY A 68 20.71 -12.82 -6.03
CA GLY A 68 22.08 -12.35 -5.77
C GLY A 68 22.77 -12.75 -4.45
N LEU A 69 22.55 -13.98 -3.91
CA LEU A 69 23.27 -14.67 -2.79
C LEU A 69 22.61 -14.68 -1.37
N THR A 70 23.18 -15.51 -0.47
CA THR A 70 22.57 -16.55 0.41
C THR A 70 22.38 -16.26 1.94
N VAL A 71 21.42 -17.00 2.54
CA VAL A 71 21.34 -17.63 3.90
C VAL A 71 20.54 -16.95 5.06
N PRO A 72 19.83 -17.76 5.91
CA PRO A 72 19.88 -19.24 5.97
C PRO A 72 18.65 -20.00 5.45
N ASP A 73 18.91 -20.83 4.43
CA ASP A 73 18.41 -22.19 4.22
C ASP A 73 16.92 -22.53 4.38
N ASP A 74 15.98 -21.65 4.01
CA ASP A 74 14.75 -21.99 3.27
C ASP A 74 13.64 -20.95 3.54
N VAL A 75 13.69 -19.79 2.86
CA VAL A 75 12.67 -18.72 2.81
C VAL A 75 12.93 -17.52 3.74
N THR A 76 13.21 -16.35 3.14
CA THR A 76 13.02 -15.03 3.78
C THR A 76 11.69 -14.44 3.33
N VAL A 77 10.87 -14.00 4.28
CA VAL A 77 9.56 -13.38 4.02
C VAL A 77 9.77 -11.94 3.52
N ILE A 78 9.45 -11.67 2.25
CA ILE A 78 9.39 -10.30 1.74
C ILE A 78 8.05 -9.69 2.17
N GLY A 79 8.09 -8.88 3.22
CA GLY A 79 6.92 -8.15 3.68
C GLY A 79 6.70 -6.86 2.87
N VAL A 80 5.62 -6.79 2.11
CA VAL A 80 5.09 -5.53 1.54
C VAL A 80 4.23 -4.84 2.60
N HIS A 81 4.84 -4.45 3.72
CA HIS A 81 4.13 -3.78 4.82
C HIS A 81 4.87 -2.49 5.17
N ASN A 82 4.23 -1.57 5.88
CA ASN A 82 4.83 -0.31 6.33
C ASN A 82 5.34 -0.37 7.78
N ASP A 83 5.10 -1.46 8.50
CA ASP A 83 5.37 -1.49 9.93
C ASP A 83 6.82 -1.90 10.21
N GLU A 84 7.61 -0.96 10.72
CA GLU A 84 9.03 -1.10 11.09
C GLU A 84 9.22 -2.15 12.21
N LEU A 85 8.24 -2.28 13.10
CA LEU A 85 8.26 -3.19 14.26
C LEU A 85 8.28 -4.68 13.91
N LEU A 86 7.71 -5.08 12.77
CA LEU A 86 7.73 -6.49 12.35
C LEU A 86 9.11 -6.94 11.87
N CYS A 87 10.01 -6.02 11.54
CA CYS A 87 11.36 -6.33 11.03
C CYS A 87 12.39 -6.56 12.15
N GLU A 88 12.17 -5.99 13.33
CA GLU A 88 13.07 -6.17 14.49
C GLU A 88 12.84 -7.49 15.24
N LEU A 89 11.65 -8.07 15.09
CA LEU A 89 11.23 -9.28 15.81
C LEU A 89 11.50 -10.58 15.03
N CYS A 90 11.85 -10.50 13.74
CA CYS A 90 12.17 -11.66 12.91
C CYS A 90 13.68 -11.92 12.90
N ASP A 91 14.06 -13.14 13.31
CA ASP A 91 15.41 -13.68 13.15
C ASP A 91 15.38 -14.79 12.08
N PRO A 92 15.99 -14.60 10.89
CA PRO A 92 16.81 -13.46 10.46
C PRO A 92 16.01 -12.22 10.03
N ARG A 93 16.64 -11.03 10.08
CA ARG A 93 16.03 -9.74 9.74
C ARG A 93 15.54 -9.71 8.28
N LEU A 94 14.30 -9.26 8.07
CA LEU A 94 13.63 -9.29 6.76
C LEU A 94 14.20 -8.24 5.79
N SER A 95 14.47 -8.64 4.53
CA SER A 95 14.64 -7.70 3.42
C SER A 95 13.27 -7.18 2.96
N ARG A 96 13.13 -5.86 2.74
CA ARG A 96 11.84 -5.21 2.50
C ARG A 96 11.87 -4.35 1.23
N VAL A 97 10.83 -4.48 0.40
CA VAL A 97 10.49 -3.42 -0.57
C VAL A 97 9.83 -2.28 0.17
N ILE A 98 10.37 -1.08 0.07
CA ILE A 98 9.83 0.12 0.70
C ILE A 98 8.73 0.69 -0.21
N PRO A 99 7.43 0.59 0.16
CA PRO A 99 6.37 1.18 -0.66
C PRO A 99 6.43 2.71 -0.57
N ASN A 100 5.95 3.39 -1.60
CA ASN A 100 5.91 4.85 -1.62
C ASN A 100 4.55 5.38 -1.14
N GLY A 101 4.21 5.06 0.11
CA GLY A 101 2.91 5.38 0.71
C GLY A 101 2.64 6.89 0.79
N GLN A 102 3.67 7.70 1.05
CA GLN A 102 3.55 9.16 1.06
C GLN A 102 3.17 9.71 -0.30
N ARG A 103 3.83 9.25 -1.38
CA ARG A 103 3.47 9.70 -2.73
C ARG A 103 2.09 9.20 -3.13
N ALA A 104 1.73 7.96 -2.80
CA ALA A 104 0.39 7.43 -3.05
C ALA A 104 -0.69 8.28 -2.37
N GLY A 105 -0.50 8.65 -1.10
CA GLY A 105 -1.41 9.55 -0.38
C GLY A 105 -1.49 10.95 -1.00
N TYR A 106 -0.35 11.52 -1.38
CA TYR A 106 -0.30 12.83 -2.04
C TYR A 106 -1.07 12.84 -3.37
N GLU A 107 -0.84 11.85 -4.23
CA GLU A 107 -1.52 11.73 -5.52
C GLU A 107 -3.02 11.45 -5.33
N ALA A 108 -3.40 10.64 -4.34
CA ALA A 108 -4.81 10.41 -4.00
C ALA A 108 -5.50 11.72 -3.57
N ALA A 109 -4.85 12.52 -2.72
CA ALA A 109 -5.38 13.82 -2.32
C ALA A 109 -5.45 14.81 -3.51
N ALA A 110 -4.48 14.79 -4.42
CA ALA A 110 -4.49 15.62 -5.62
C ALA A 110 -5.65 15.25 -6.57
N LEU A 111 -5.89 13.95 -6.78
CA LEU A 111 -7.03 13.45 -7.56
C LEU A 111 -8.36 13.82 -6.90
N LEU A 112 -8.46 13.65 -5.59
CA LEU A 112 -9.66 13.99 -4.84
C LEU A 112 -9.97 15.48 -4.93
N ARG A 113 -8.97 16.35 -4.75
CA ARG A 113 -9.12 17.80 -4.91
C ARG A 113 -9.65 18.18 -6.28
N ARG A 114 -9.18 17.52 -7.35
CA ARG A 114 -9.71 17.75 -8.70
C ARG A 114 -11.18 17.38 -8.79
N ALA A 115 -11.57 16.24 -8.22
CA ALA A 115 -12.96 15.79 -8.18
C ALA A 115 -13.88 16.77 -7.47
N MET A 116 -13.45 17.27 -6.30
CA MET A 116 -14.17 18.26 -5.50
C MET A 116 -14.39 19.59 -6.25
N THR A 117 -13.54 19.90 -7.24
CA THR A 117 -13.71 21.08 -8.11
C THR A 117 -14.61 20.84 -9.32
N GLY A 118 -15.37 19.73 -9.34
CA GLY A 118 -16.33 19.39 -10.39
C GLY A 118 -15.74 18.68 -11.61
N LYS A 119 -14.45 18.30 -11.58
CA LYS A 119 -13.87 17.51 -12.67
C LYS A 119 -14.23 16.03 -12.51
N PRO A 120 -14.72 15.35 -13.56
CA PRO A 120 -15.10 13.94 -13.45
C PRO A 120 -13.87 13.07 -13.17
N LEU A 121 -14.01 12.15 -12.23
CA LEU A 121 -13.02 11.13 -11.93
C LEU A 121 -13.09 10.00 -12.96
N ARG A 122 -11.96 9.69 -13.60
CA ARG A 122 -11.82 8.48 -14.41
C ARG A 122 -11.44 7.32 -13.51
N VAL A 123 -12.15 6.20 -13.64
CA VAL A 123 -11.84 4.96 -12.91
C VAL A 123 -10.63 4.30 -13.58
N VAL A 124 -9.44 4.71 -13.14
CA VAL A 124 -8.15 4.19 -13.61
C VAL A 124 -7.26 3.89 -12.42
N LEU A 125 -6.29 2.99 -12.63
CA LEU A 125 -5.22 2.72 -11.69
C LEU A 125 -4.06 3.70 -11.95
N HIS A 126 -3.64 4.40 -10.91
CA HIS A 126 -2.44 5.22 -10.86
C HIS A 126 -1.37 4.48 -10.04
N GLU A 127 -0.41 3.88 -10.73
CA GLU A 127 0.67 3.12 -10.09
C GLU A 127 1.81 4.05 -9.70
N ILE A 128 2.27 3.88 -8.47
CA ILE A 128 3.39 4.62 -7.89
C ILE A 128 4.54 3.65 -7.68
N ALA A 129 5.70 3.96 -8.26
CA ALA A 129 6.89 3.16 -8.04
C ALA A 129 7.26 3.11 -6.54
N PRO A 130 7.68 1.94 -6.03
CA PRO A 130 8.24 1.83 -4.68
C PRO A 130 9.53 2.65 -4.55
N LEU A 131 9.91 2.98 -3.32
CA LEU A 131 11.12 3.76 -3.03
C LEU A 131 12.41 2.93 -3.22
N GLY A 132 12.32 1.61 -3.17
CA GLY A 132 13.45 0.70 -3.37
C GLY A 132 13.38 -0.53 -2.48
N VAL A 133 14.52 -1.17 -2.25
CA VAL A 133 14.67 -2.33 -1.35
C VAL A 133 15.63 -1.96 -0.23
N ALA A 134 15.19 -2.09 1.02
CA ALA A 134 16.06 -2.05 2.18
C ALA A 134 16.58 -3.46 2.50
N ALA A 135 17.87 -3.56 2.74
CA ALA A 135 18.52 -4.75 3.24
C ALA A 135 19.12 -4.47 4.61
N THR A 136 18.91 -5.37 5.56
CA THR A 136 19.64 -5.37 6.82
C THR A 136 20.89 -6.23 6.67
N ALA A 137 22.06 -5.64 6.94
CA ALA A 137 23.30 -6.40 7.04
C ALA A 137 23.27 -7.21 8.35
N VAL A 138 23.57 -8.50 8.27
CA VAL A 138 23.97 -9.27 9.45
C VAL A 138 25.35 -8.76 9.87
N ASP A 139 25.41 -8.13 11.04
CA ASP A 139 26.69 -7.73 11.62
C ASP A 139 27.42 -9.03 12.01
N GLY A 140 28.29 -9.49 11.11
CA GLY A 140 29.11 -10.67 11.31
C GLY A 140 30.19 -10.40 12.35
N ARG A 141 29.85 -10.39 13.64
CA ARG A 141 30.83 -10.62 14.69
C ARG A 141 30.90 -12.11 15.00
N GLY A 142 31.76 -12.77 14.23
CA GLY A 142 32.26 -14.10 14.52
C GLY A 142 32.96 -14.15 15.88
N GLY A 143 32.94 -15.35 16.47
CA GLY A 143 33.68 -15.69 17.66
C GLY A 143 35.20 -15.53 17.48
N GLY A 144 35.86 -15.30 18.60
CA GLY A 144 37.31 -15.34 18.71
C GLY A 144 37.72 -14.96 20.13
N GLY A 145 38.19 -15.94 20.91
CA GLY A 145 38.75 -15.79 22.25
C GLY A 145 38.27 -16.84 23.22
#